data_AF-A0A8J6NEV6-F1
#
_entry.id   AF-A0A8J6NEV6-F1
#
_cell.length_a   1.000
_cell.length_b   1.000
_cell.length_c   1.000
_cell.angle_alpha   90.00
_cell.angle_beta   90.00
_cell.angle_gamma   90.00
#
_symmetry.space_group_name_H-M   'P 1'
#
loop_
_entity.id
_entity.type
_entity.pdbx_description
1 polymer ?
#
loop_
_entity_poly.entity_id
_entity_poly.type
_entity_poly.pdbx_seq_one_letter_code
_entity_poly.pdbx_strand_id
1 'polypeptide(L)' 'VIDTPGIRSFGLAGITQSELAGWYPEMASLSGNCRYADCTHLNEPECLIRAAVEKGQVSQLRYKNYSTIREFLPVS' A
#
# COMPACT_ATOMS: atom_id res chain seq x y z
N VAL A 1 -2.39 1.63 33.98
CA VAL A 1 -2.20 3.03 33.55
C VAL A 1 -1.92 2.98 32.06
N ILE A 2 -2.86 3.46 31.25
CA ILE A 2 -2.72 3.58 29.79
C ILE A 2 -2.31 5.02 29.55
N ASP A 3 -1.03 5.24 29.26
CA ASP A 3 -0.53 6.52 28.77
C ASP A 3 -0.02 6.29 27.34
N THR A 4 -0.95 6.37 26.38
CA THR A 4 -0.58 6.57 24.98
C THR A 4 -0.80 8.04 24.67
N PRO A 5 0.22 8.90 24.79
CA PRO A 5 0.10 10.28 24.35
C PRO A 5 -0.01 10.27 22.82
N GLY A 6 -1.04 10.91 22.26
CA GLY A 6 -0.97 11.33 20.85
C GLY A 6 -2.05 10.84 19.89
N ILE A 7 -3.33 10.88 20.28
CA ILE A 7 -4.42 11.00 19.28
C ILE A 7 -4.48 12.46 18.78
N ARG A 8 -3.46 12.95 18.06
CA ARG A 8 -3.51 14.27 17.40
C ARG A 8 -2.65 14.24 16.11
N SER A 9 -3.33 14.15 14.95
CA SER A 9 -2.90 14.71 13.64
C SER A 9 -1.72 14.10 12.83
N PHE A 10 -1.53 12.78 12.74
CA PHE A 10 -0.41 12.19 11.96
C PHE A 10 -0.76 11.25 10.77
N GLY A 11 -2.02 11.18 10.33
CA GLY A 11 -2.42 10.14 9.37
C GLY A 11 -2.07 10.41 7.90
N LEU A 12 -2.49 11.55 7.34
CA LEU A 12 -2.53 11.74 5.88
C LEU A 12 -1.58 12.83 5.35
N ALA A 13 -0.93 13.58 6.24
CA ALA A 13 -0.02 14.67 5.86
C ALA A 13 1.40 14.11 5.66
N GLY A 14 1.65 13.46 4.53
CA GLY A 14 2.99 13.03 4.13
C GLY A 14 3.13 11.58 3.66
N ILE A 15 2.04 10.82 3.54
CA ILE A 15 2.12 9.46 3.00
C ILE A 15 2.55 9.55 1.53
N THR A 16 3.61 8.83 1.19
CA THR A 16 4.07 8.67 -0.20
C THR A 16 3.41 7.47 -0.87
N GLN A 17 3.42 7.43 -2.20
CA GLN A 17 2.87 6.29 -2.95
C GLN A 17 3.50 4.94 -2.53
N SER A 18 4.78 4.95 -2.12
CA SER A 18 5.51 3.77 -1.66
C SER A 18 5.09 3.30 -0.28
N GLU A 19 4.70 4.23 0.60
CA GLU A 19 4.24 3.88 1.95
C GLU A 19 2.80 3.36 1.93
N LEU A 20 1.96 3.81 0.99
CA LEU A 20 0.55 3.43 0.90
C LEU A 20 0.34 1.90 0.91
N ALA A 21 1.20 1.13 0.24
CA ALA A 21 1.10 -0.33 0.23
C ALA A 21 1.29 -0.95 1.63
N GLY A 22 2.09 -0.32 2.49
CA GLY A 22 2.30 -0.71 3.88
C GLY A 22 1.08 -0.53 4.78
N TRP A 23 0.10 0.30 4.38
CA TRP A 23 -1.13 0.56 5.15
C TRP A 23 -2.19 -0.52 4.94
N TYR A 24 -2.03 -1.37 3.92
CA TYR A 24 -2.88 -2.50 3.65
C TYR A 24 -2.16 -3.76 4.15
N PRO A 25 -2.61 -4.43 5.23
CA PRO A 25 -1.86 -5.54 5.84
C PRO A 25 -1.62 -6.72 4.87
N GLU A 26 -2.59 -6.97 3.99
CA GLU A 26 -2.50 -7.94 2.89
C GLU A 26 -1.43 -7.59 1.85
N MET A 27 -1.22 -6.29 1.59
CA MET A 27 -0.20 -5.80 0.66
C MET A 27 1.15 -5.60 1.35
N ALA A 28 1.19 -5.11 2.59
CA ALA A 28 2.40 -4.87 3.37
C ALA A 28 3.25 -6.13 3.53
N SER A 29 2.58 -7.28 3.67
CA SER A 29 3.23 -8.60 3.73
C SER A 29 3.91 -8.98 2.40
N LEU A 30 3.49 -8.38 1.28
CA LEU A 30 3.94 -8.69 -0.07
C LEU A 30 4.83 -7.59 -0.68
N SER A 31 4.64 -6.33 -0.29
CA SER A 31 5.32 -5.16 -0.88
C SER A 31 6.83 -5.26 -0.73
N GLY A 32 7.31 -5.69 0.44
CA GLY A 32 8.75 -5.92 0.70
C GLY A 32 9.35 -7.15 0.00
N ASN A 33 8.52 -8.01 -0.60
CA ASN A 33 8.97 -9.19 -1.34
C ASN A 33 8.94 -8.98 -2.85
N CYS A 34 8.49 -7.82 -3.33
CA CYS A 34 8.42 -7.55 -4.77
C CYS A 34 9.80 -7.58 -5.41
N ARG A 35 9.87 -8.06 -6.65
CA ARG A 35 11.13 -8.17 -7.39
C ARG A 35 11.85 -6.82 -7.55
N TYR A 36 11.06 -5.75 -7.69
CA TYR A 36 11.54 -4.39 -7.91
C TYR A 36 11.40 -3.59 -6.61
N ALA A 37 12.48 -2.87 -6.24
CA ALA A 37 12.48 -2.02 -5.05
C ALA A 37 11.60 -0.75 -5.23
N ASP A 38 11.38 -0.35 -6.47
CA ASP A 38 10.57 0.76 -6.94
C ASP A 38 9.22 0.31 -7.51
N CYS A 39 8.74 -0.89 -7.13
CA CYS A 39 7.47 -1.42 -7.63
C CYS A 39 6.30 -0.51 -7.25
N THR A 40 5.59 0.01 -8.26
CA THR A 40 4.38 0.81 -8.11
C THR A 40 3.14 -0.02 -7.80
N HIS A 41 3.25 -1.33 -8.03
CA HIS A 41 2.21 -2.34 -7.88
C HIS A 41 1.04 -2.18 -8.85
N LEU A 42 1.20 -1.42 -9.94
CA LEU A 42 0.14 -1.15 -10.92
C LEU A 42 0.36 -1.89 -12.24
N ASN A 43 1.54 -1.71 -12.86
CA ASN A 43 1.83 -2.19 -14.21
C ASN A 43 3.02 -3.15 -14.28
N GLU A 44 3.71 -3.43 -13.17
CA GLU A 44 4.88 -4.31 -13.20
C GLU A 44 4.49 -5.77 -13.51
N PRO A 45 5.25 -6.45 -14.39
CA PRO A 45 4.93 -7.81 -14.83
C PRO A 45 5.10 -8.86 -13.73
N GLU A 46 6.06 -8.68 -12.81
CA GLU A 46 6.34 -9.60 -11.71
C GLU A 46 5.98 -9.00 -10.33
N CYS A 47 4.85 -8.27 -10.26
CA CYS A 47 4.35 -7.73 -9.00
C CYS A 47 3.62 -8.80 -8.18
N LEU A 48 4.12 -9.08 -6.97
CA LEU A 48 3.48 -10.01 -6.05
C LEU A 48 2.08 -9.57 -5.63
N ILE A 49 1.85 -8.27 -5.46
CA ILE A 49 0.52 -7.76 -5.10
C ILE A 49 -0.49 -8.06 -6.20
N ARG A 50 -0.14 -7.84 -7.47
CA ARG A 50 -1.02 -8.18 -8.61
C ARG A 50 -1.30 -9.67 -8.66
N ALA A 51 -0.27 -10.51 -8.53
CA ALA A 51 -0.44 -11.95 -8.47
C ALA A 51 -1.33 -12.38 -7.29
N ALA A 52 -1.21 -11.73 -6.14
CA ALA A 52 -2.04 -11.97 -4.96
C ALA A 52 -3.49 -11.51 -5.16
N VAL A 53 -3.73 -10.43 -5.91
CA VAL A 53 -5.08 -9.99 -6.32
C VAL A 53 -5.72 -11.04 -7.24
N GLU A 54 -4.97 -11.55 -8.22
CA GLU A 54 -5.45 -12.60 -9.14
C GLU A 54 -5.75 -13.92 -8.42
N LYS A 55 -4.95 -14.25 -7.39
CA LYS A 55 -5.16 -15.42 -6.52
C LYS A 55 -6.25 -15.20 -5.46
N GLY A 56 -6.82 -14.00 -5.35
CA GLY A 56 -7.82 -13.66 -4.33
C GLY A 56 -7.28 -13.51 -2.90
N GLN A 57 -5.95 -13.44 -2.73
CA GLN A 57 -5.31 -13.17 -1.44
C GLN A 57 -5.39 -11.69 -1.04
N VAL A 58 -5.39 -10.79 -2.04
CA VAL A 58 -5.69 -9.38 -1.88
C VAL A 58 -7.05 -9.12 -2.50
N SER A 59 -7.92 -8.38 -1.80
CA SER A 59 -9.24 -8.08 -2.34
C SER A 59 -9.11 -7.13 -3.54
N GLN A 60 -9.80 -7.45 -4.65
CA GLN A 60 -9.87 -6.56 -5.82
C GLN A 60 -10.40 -5.16 -5.44
N LEU A 61 -11.34 -5.08 -4.49
CA LEU A 61 -11.85 -3.80 -4.00
C LEU A 61 -10.76 -2.99 -3.30
N ARG A 62 -9.95 -3.63 -2.45
CA ARG A 62 -8.83 -2.95 -1.77
C ARG A 62 -7.75 -2.54 -2.76
N TYR A 63 -7.44 -3.38 -3.74
CA TYR A 63 -6.51 -3.03 -4.82
C TYR A 63 -6.98 -1.83 -5.64
N LYS A 64 -8.27 -1.79 -5.99
CA LYS A 64 -8.87 -0.65 -6.67
C LYS A 64 -8.78 0.63 -5.83
N ASN A 65 -9.12 0.54 -4.53
CA ASN A 65 -9.01 1.66 -3.60
C ASN A 65 -7.55 2.15 -3.46
N TYR A 66 -6.60 1.22 -3.38
CA TYR A 66 -5.17 1.53 -3.38
C TYR A 66 -4.78 2.34 -4.61
N SER A 67 -5.15 1.87 -5.81
CA SER A 67 -4.85 2.58 -7.06
C SER A 67 -5.46 3.98 -7.08
N THR A 68 -6.73 4.12 -6.67
CA THR A 68 -7.42 5.40 -6.61
C THR A 68 -6.74 6.36 -5.63
N ILE A 69 -6.44 5.92 -4.40
CA ILE A 69 -5.78 6.78 -3.40
C ILE A 69 -4.38 7.19 -3.90
N ARG A 70 -3.64 6.26 -4.51
CA ARG A 70 -2.30 6.50 -5.03
C ARG A 70 -2.26 7.62 -6.08
N GLU A 71 -3.28 7.73 -6.93
CA GLU A 71 -3.40 8.84 -7.90
C GLU A 71 -3.56 10.21 -7.24
N PHE A 72 -4.13 10.27 -6.04
CA PHE A 72 -4.29 11.50 -5.27
C PHE A 72 -3.07 11.82 -4.38
N LEU A 73 -2.10 10.90 -4.26
CA LEU A 73 -0.89 11.12 -3.48
C LEU A 73 0.23 11.69 -4.36
N PRO A 74 1.02 12.65 -3.83
CA PRO A 74 2.15 13.21 -4.56
C PRO A 74 3.19 12.12 -4.89
N VAL A 75 3.71 12.17 -6.12
CA VAL A 75 4.92 11.41 -6.50
C VAL A 75 6.08 12.09 -5.77
N SER A 76 6.74 11.35 -4.88
CA SER A 76 7.89 11.86 -4.10
C SER A 76 9.14 12.00 -4.95
#